data_AF-A0A1V5H939-F1
#
_entry.id   AF-A0A1V5H939-F1
#
_cell.length_a   1.000
_cell.length_b   1.000
_cell.length_c   1.000
_cell.angle_alpha   90.00
_cell.angle_beta   90.00
_cell.angle_gamma   90.00
#
_symmetry.space_group_name_H-M   'P 1'
#
loop_
_entity.id
_entity.type
_entity.pdbx_description
1 polymer ?
#
loop_
_entity_poly.entity_id
_entity_poly.type
_entity_poly.pdbx_seq_one_letter_code
_entity_poly.pdbx_strand_id
1 'polypeptide(L)'
;MKVITGNRIPIKMWLDDMESSAMQQAIDLAFLSFAFKHIAIMPDAHTGIGMPIDGVLATKGVIVLNAVGVDISCGMCAVKTIVS
;
A
#
# COMPACT_ATOMS: atom_id res chain seq x y z
N MET A 1 -15.55 -0.49 -0.95
CA MET A 1 -14.40 -1.37 -0.68
C MET A 1 -14.59 -2.66 -1.47
N LYS A 2 -13.65 -2.99 -2.36
CA LYS A 2 -13.60 -4.28 -3.06
C LYS A 2 -12.59 -5.20 -2.36
N VAL A 3 -12.88 -6.49 -2.31
CA VAL A 3 -12.00 -7.48 -1.69
C VAL A 3 -11.62 -8.51 -2.74
N ILE A 4 -10.32 -8.68 -2.96
CA ILE A 4 -9.77 -9.63 -3.92
C ILE A 4 -9.22 -10.82 -3.13
N THR A 5 -9.76 -11.99 -3.42
CA THR A 5 -9.41 -13.27 -2.82
C THR A 5 -8.71 -14.17 -3.84
N GLY A 6 -8.08 -15.26 -3.39
CA GLY A 6 -7.31 -16.18 -4.26
C GLY A 6 -5.80 -16.08 -4.09
N ASN A 7 -5.31 -15.06 -3.37
CA ASN A 7 -3.93 -14.95 -2.89
C ASN A 7 -3.78 -15.61 -1.51
N ARG A 8 -2.53 -15.69 -0.99
CA ARG A 8 -2.26 -16.18 0.38
C ARG A 8 -2.99 -15.33 1.44
N ILE A 9 -3.03 -14.00 1.26
CA ILE A 9 -3.84 -13.08 2.07
C ILE A 9 -4.70 -12.20 1.17
N PRO A 10 -5.89 -11.77 1.59
CA PRO A 10 -6.76 -10.94 0.76
C PRO A 10 -6.17 -9.55 0.51
N ILE A 11 -6.53 -8.95 -0.63
CA ILE A 11 -6.27 -7.53 -0.93
C ILE A 11 -7.59 -6.77 -0.71
N LYS A 12 -7.54 -5.66 0.03
CA LYS A 12 -8.68 -4.76 0.27
C LYS A 12 -8.40 -3.43 -0.40
N MET A 13 -9.32 -2.97 -1.25
CA MET A 13 -9.09 -1.77 -2.06
C MET A 13 -10.28 -0.80 -1.99
N TRP A 14 -9.98 0.50 -2.04
CA TRP A 14 -10.96 1.60 -1.94
C TRP A 14 -11.03 2.46 -3.21
N LEU A 15 -10.66 1.89 -4.35
CA LEU A 15 -10.79 2.45 -5.70
C LEU A 15 -11.58 1.51 -6.60
N ASP A 16 -12.09 2.05 -7.71
CA ASP A 16 -12.86 1.27 -8.67
C ASP A 16 -11.97 0.53 -9.66
N ASP A 17 -11.02 1.25 -10.25
CA ASP A 17 -10.06 0.73 -11.21
C ASP A 17 -8.64 1.06 -10.74
N MET A 18 -7.68 0.20 -11.08
CA MET A 18 -6.28 0.32 -10.71
C MET A 18 -5.41 -0.04 -11.91
N GLU A 19 -4.28 0.62 -12.07
CA GLU A 19 -3.29 0.27 -13.10
C GLU A 19 -2.87 -1.20 -12.98
N SER A 20 -2.71 -1.89 -14.10
CA SER A 20 -2.38 -3.32 -14.12
C SER A 20 -1.05 -3.61 -13.42
N SER A 21 -0.05 -2.74 -13.56
CA SER A 21 1.24 -2.83 -12.88
C SER A 21 1.11 -2.67 -11.36
N ALA A 22 0.30 -1.72 -10.89
CA ALA A 22 0.06 -1.53 -9.47
C ALA A 22 -0.72 -2.73 -8.88
N MET A 23 -1.70 -3.26 -9.61
CA MET A 23 -2.42 -4.47 -9.21
C MET A 23 -1.49 -5.69 -9.11
N GLN A 24 -0.57 -5.85 -10.05
CA GLN A 24 0.42 -6.93 -10.01
C GLN A 24 1.32 -6.81 -8.77
N GLN A 25 1.79 -5.61 -8.43
CA GLN A 25 2.56 -5.38 -7.20
C GLN A 25 1.75 -5.77 -5.96
N ALA A 26 0.46 -5.42 -5.89
CA ALA A 26 -0.41 -5.81 -4.78
C ALA A 26 -0.58 -7.34 -4.67
N ILE A 27 -0.67 -8.05 -5.79
CA ILE A 27 -0.70 -9.52 -5.85
C ILE A 27 0.60 -10.12 -5.32
N ASP A 28 1.74 -9.64 -5.80
CA ASP A 28 3.06 -10.13 -5.38
C ASP A 28 3.25 -9.96 -3.87
N LEU A 29 2.86 -8.80 -3.32
CA LEU A 29 2.86 -8.55 -1.88
C LEU A 29 1.94 -9.50 -1.11
N ALA A 30 0.76 -9.81 -1.67
CA ALA A 30 -0.22 -10.70 -1.05
C ALA A 30 0.25 -12.17 -1.00
N PHE A 31 1.31 -12.56 -1.72
CA PHE A 31 1.92 -13.88 -1.63
C PHE A 31 3.12 -13.98 -0.68
N LEU A 32 3.69 -12.85 -0.23
CA LEU A 32 4.84 -12.84 0.68
C LEU A 32 4.51 -13.58 1.98
N SER A 33 5.38 -14.51 2.41
CA SER A 33 5.17 -15.38 3.58
C SER A 33 5.14 -14.62 4.91
N PHE A 34 5.73 -13.43 4.95
CA PHE A 34 5.77 -12.57 6.13
C PHE A 34 4.70 -11.46 6.12
N ALA A 35 3.95 -11.30 5.02
CA ALA A 35 2.83 -10.36 4.97
C ALA A 35 1.71 -10.80 5.92
N PHE A 36 1.10 -9.83 6.62
CA PHE A 36 0.20 -10.06 7.74
C PHE A 36 -1.23 -9.63 7.43
N LYS A 37 -2.16 -10.58 7.52
CA LYS A 37 -3.63 -10.45 7.40
C LYS A 37 -4.18 -10.00 6.04
N HIS A 38 -3.71 -8.91 5.46
CA HIS A 38 -4.16 -8.38 4.16
C HIS A 38 -3.22 -7.30 3.62
N ILE A 39 -3.31 -7.02 2.33
CA ILE A 39 -2.78 -5.81 1.69
C ILE A 39 -3.92 -4.79 1.60
N ALA A 40 -3.68 -3.53 1.97
CA ALA A 40 -4.67 -2.46 1.79
C ALA A 40 -4.21 -1.50 0.69
N ILE A 41 -5.12 -1.09 -0.18
CA ILE A 41 -4.86 -0.19 -1.30
C ILE A 41 -5.77 1.02 -1.18
N MET A 42 -5.17 2.21 -1.05
CA MET A 42 -5.91 3.48 -0.89
C MET A 42 -6.51 3.97 -2.22
N PRO A 43 -7.46 4.92 -2.18
CA PRO A 43 -8.15 5.40 -3.39
C PRO A 43 -7.25 6.07 -4.45
N ASP A 44 -6.10 6.60 -4.03
CA ASP A 44 -5.08 7.31 -4.83
C ASP A 44 -3.92 6.42 -5.29
N ALA A 45 -4.01 5.12 -5.00
CA ALA A 45 -2.94 4.18 -5.27
C ALA A 45 -2.62 4.06 -6.77
N HIS A 46 -1.33 4.07 -7.07
CA HIS A 46 -0.79 3.96 -8.43
C HIS A 46 0.52 3.17 -8.41
N THR A 47 1.09 2.91 -9.59
CA THR A 47 2.30 2.09 -9.71
C THR A 47 3.48 2.72 -8.98
N GLY A 48 4.07 1.96 -8.06
CA GLY A 48 5.33 2.32 -7.40
C GLY A 48 6.49 1.44 -7.87
N ILE A 49 7.47 1.24 -6.98
CA ILE A 49 8.58 0.32 -7.19
C ILE A 49 8.39 -0.83 -6.20
N GLY A 50 8.07 -2.03 -6.68
CA GLY A 50 7.87 -3.25 -5.86
C GLY A 50 6.66 -3.25 -4.90
N MET A 51 6.06 -2.10 -4.65
CA MET A 51 4.84 -1.90 -3.89
C MET A 51 4.08 -0.72 -4.52
N PRO A 52 2.73 -0.77 -4.58
CA PRO A 52 1.95 0.39 -5.02
C PRO A 52 2.18 1.57 -4.08
N ILE A 53 2.27 2.78 -4.65
CA ILE A 53 2.16 3.99 -3.85
C ILE A 53 0.75 4.03 -3.23
N ASP A 54 0.65 4.56 -2.02
CA ASP A 54 -0.57 4.57 -1.21
C ASP A 54 -1.12 3.16 -0.90
N GLY A 55 -0.21 2.18 -0.79
CA GLY A 55 -0.51 0.85 -0.25
C GLY A 55 -0.15 0.71 1.23
N VAL A 56 -0.69 -0.32 1.90
CA VAL A 56 -0.29 -0.72 3.25
C VAL A 56 0.06 -2.21 3.27
N LEU A 57 1.28 -2.49 3.71
CA LEU A 57 1.81 -3.83 3.95
C LEU A 57 2.21 -3.96 5.43
N ALA A 58 1.46 -4.73 6.20
CA ALA A 58 1.90 -5.15 7.54
C ALA A 58 2.76 -6.41 7.44
N THR A 59 3.92 -6.44 8.12
CA THR A 59 4.84 -7.59 8.11
C THR A 59 5.03 -8.18 9.50
N LYS A 60 5.47 -9.45 9.57
CA LYS A 60 5.95 -10.08 10.82
C LYS A 60 7.45 -10.35 10.73
N GLY A 61 8.22 -9.79 11.66
CA GLY A 61 9.64 -10.13 11.85
C GLY A 61 10.58 -9.66 10.74
N VAL A 62 10.12 -8.83 9.81
CA VAL A 62 10.93 -8.29 8.71
C VAL A 62 10.57 -6.84 8.42
N ILE A 63 11.54 -6.10 7.88
CA ILE A 63 11.37 -4.75 7.37
C ILE A 63 11.61 -4.79 5.86
N VAL A 64 10.74 -4.16 5.08
CA VAL A 64 10.87 -4.05 3.62
C VAL A 64 11.13 -2.59 3.28
N LEU A 65 12.39 -2.21 3.09
CA LEU A 65 12.78 -0.81 2.84
C LEU A 65 12.05 -0.21 1.62
N ASN A 66 11.93 -1.00 0.56
CA ASN A 66 11.27 -0.57 -0.67
C ASN A 66 9.75 -0.31 -0.51
N ALA A 67 9.12 -0.86 0.53
CA ALA A 67 7.74 -0.59 0.90
C ALA A 67 7.56 0.73 1.68
N VAL A 68 8.66 1.31 2.19
CA VAL A 68 8.67 2.62 2.86
C VAL A 68 8.72 3.76 1.84
N GLY A 69 9.37 3.53 0.70
CA GLY A 69 9.61 4.53 -0.33
C GLY A 69 11.05 5.04 -0.35
N VAL A 70 11.42 5.72 -1.43
CA VAL A 70 12.76 6.30 -1.62
C VAL A 70 12.94 7.57 -0.79
N ASP A 71 11.88 8.39 -0.70
CA ASP A 71 11.84 9.59 0.15
C ASP A 71 11.28 9.25 1.53
N ILE A 72 12.18 8.78 2.40
CA ILE A 72 11.83 8.30 3.73
C ILE A 72 11.39 9.47 4.62
N SER A 73 10.27 9.28 5.31
CA SER A 73 9.65 10.31 6.16
C SER A 73 9.05 11.50 5.38
N CYS A 74 8.79 11.33 4.07
CA CYS A 74 7.91 12.23 3.34
C CYS A 74 6.54 12.31 4.04
N GLY A 75 6.04 13.53 4.21
CA GLY A 75 4.83 13.79 4.97
C GLY A 75 4.50 15.28 5.05
N MET A 76 3.41 15.59 5.75
CA MET A 76 2.87 16.94 5.84
C MET A 76 2.90 17.44 7.29
N CYS A 77 3.21 18.72 7.48
CA CYS A 77 3.06 19.43 8.74
C CYS A 77 2.14 20.63 8.52
N ALA A 78 1.10 20.77 9.35
CA ALA A 78 0.18 21.90 9.30
C ALA A 78 0.16 22.60 10.66
N VAL A 79 0.40 23.92 10.65
CA VAL A 79 0.36 24.75 11.86
C VAL A 79 -0.83 25.69 11.77
N LYS A 80 -1.75 25.57 12.74
CA LYS A 80 -2.92 26.44 12.83
C LYS A 80 -2.47 27.85 13.24
N THR A 81 -2.80 28.84 12.42
CA THR A 81 -2.61 30.26 12.74
C THR A 81 -3.87 30.84 13.38
N ILE A 82 -3.73 32.04 13.94
CA ILE A 82 -4.85 32.81 14.52
C ILE A 82 -5.46 33.79 13.51
N VAL A 83 -5.00 33.77 12.25
CA VAL A 83 -5.43 34.69 11.20
C VAL A 83 -6.49 33.99 10.36
N SER A 84 -7.64 34.64 10.24
CA SER A 84 -8.79 34.24 9.43
C SER A 84 -8.56 34.47 7.94
#